data_AF-A0AAE4QAS8-F1
#
_entry.id   AF-A0AAE4QAS8-F1
#
_cell.length_a   1.000
_cell.length_b   1.000
_cell.length_c   1.000
_cell.angle_alpha   90.00
_cell.angle_beta   90.00
_cell.angle_gamma   90.00
#
_symmetry.space_group_name_H-M   'P 1'
#
loop_
_entity.id
_entity.type
_entity.pdbx_description
1 polymer ?
#
loop_
_entity_poly.entity_id
_entity_poly.type
_entity_poly.pdbx_seq_one_letter_code
_entity_poly.pdbx_strand_id
1 'polypeptide(L)'
;KGEIGKKADNLIQRQFEASKPYEKCYTDVTEFALPEGKLYLSPVLDGYNSEIINYTISRSPNLNQINTMLERTFPDKYYDGTIL
;
A
#
# COMPACT_ATOMS: atom_id res chain seq x y z
N LYS A 1 -31.06 16.20 3.50
CA LYS A 1 -30.49 15.43 2.36
C LYS A 1 -29.09 15.96 2.11
N GLY A 2 -28.07 15.28 2.61
CA GLY A 2 -26.69 15.71 2.47
C GLY A 2 -26.05 15.01 1.27
N GLU A 3 -26.11 15.65 0.10
CA GLU A 3 -25.26 15.28 -1.03
C GLU A 3 -24.08 16.25 -1.09
N ILE A 4 -23.11 16.11 -0.19
CA ILE A 4 -21.84 16.83 -0.34
C ILE A 4 -20.71 15.88 0.02
N GLY A 5 -20.15 15.27 -1.01
CA GLY A 5 -18.91 14.50 -0.96
C GLY A 5 -18.52 14.13 -2.39
N LYS A 6 -17.44 14.72 -2.92
CA LYS A 6 -16.91 14.35 -4.23
C LYS A 6 -16.36 12.92 -4.09
N LYS A 7 -17.04 11.94 -4.69
CA LYS A 7 -16.58 10.55 -4.70
C LYS A 7 -15.38 10.45 -5.64
N ALA A 8 -14.26 9.93 -5.16
CA ALA A 8 -13.13 9.61 -6.03
C ALA A 8 -13.51 8.49 -7.01
N ASP A 9 -12.92 8.50 -8.20
CA ASP A 9 -13.18 7.47 -9.21
C ASP A 9 -12.75 6.10 -8.69
N ASN A 10 -13.58 5.09 -8.92
CA ASN A 10 -13.23 3.71 -8.59
C ASN A 10 -12.33 3.14 -9.69
N LEU A 11 -11.03 3.40 -9.58
CA LEU A 11 -10.03 2.98 -10.56
C LEU A 11 -9.84 1.45 -10.61
N ILE A 12 -10.01 0.77 -9.48
CA ILE A 12 -9.77 -0.67 -9.38
C ILE A 12 -10.94 -1.48 -9.95
N GLN A 13 -12.18 -1.04 -9.80
CA GLN A 13 -13.38 -1.77 -10.28
C GLN A 13 -13.42 -3.26 -9.88
N ARG A 14 -12.86 -3.61 -8.71
CA ARG A 14 -12.64 -4.99 -8.22
C ARG A 14 -11.73 -5.86 -9.10
N GLN A 15 -10.99 -5.27 -10.04
CA GLN A 15 -9.94 -5.90 -10.83
C GLN A 15 -8.61 -5.76 -10.10
N PHE A 16 -8.32 -6.71 -9.21
CA PHE A 16 -7.11 -6.70 -8.38
C PHE A 16 -5.88 -7.32 -9.05
N GLU A 17 -6.06 -7.95 -10.22
CA GLU A 17 -4.95 -8.48 -11.00
C GLU A 17 -4.37 -7.37 -11.90
N ALA A 18 -3.05 -7.29 -11.98
CA ALA A 18 -2.34 -6.45 -12.94
C ALA A 18 -1.84 -7.30 -14.13
N SER A 19 -1.77 -6.69 -15.31
CA SER A 19 -1.26 -7.35 -16.52
C SER A 19 0.25 -7.18 -16.68
N LYS A 20 0.85 -6.22 -15.95
CA LYS A 20 2.28 -5.93 -15.96
C LYS A 20 2.80 -5.58 -14.56
N PRO A 21 4.09 -5.81 -14.29
CA PRO A 21 4.70 -5.37 -13.04
C PRO A 21 4.47 -3.88 -12.78
N TYR A 22 4.23 -3.52 -11.52
CA TYR A 22 4.00 -2.14 -11.04
C TYR A 22 2.78 -1.42 -11.61
N GLU A 23 1.91 -2.10 -12.38
CA GLU A 23 0.67 -1.51 -12.88
C GLU A 23 -0.34 -1.27 -11.74
N LYS A 24 -0.39 -2.20 -10.77
CA LYS A 24 -1.20 -2.07 -9.56
C LYS A 24 -0.36 -2.53 -8.38
N CYS A 25 -0.17 -1.66 -7.42
CA CYS A 25 0.54 -1.97 -6.19
C CYS A 25 -0.42 -1.91 -5.01
N TYR A 26 -0.30 -2.85 -4.10
CA TYR A 26 -1.17 -2.94 -2.93
C TYR A 26 -0.35 -2.79 -1.66
N THR A 27 -0.94 -2.17 -0.65
CA THR A 27 -0.33 -2.07 0.67
C THR A 27 -1.26 -2.67 1.69
N ASP A 28 -0.69 -3.30 2.71
CA ASP A 28 -1.42 -3.76 3.88
C ASP A 28 -0.68 -3.35 5.15
N VAL A 29 -1.34 -3.51 6.30
CA VAL A 29 -0.69 -3.41 7.60
C VAL A 29 -1.09 -4.63 8.44
N THR A 30 -0.14 -5.50 8.70
CA THR A 30 -0.32 -6.70 9.53
C THR A 30 0.30 -6.50 10.92
N GLU A 31 -0.50 -6.71 11.97
CA GLU A 31 -0.04 -6.71 13.36
C GLU A 31 0.36 -8.13 13.80
N PHE A 32 1.54 -8.26 14.42
CA PHE A 32 2.01 -9.46 15.11
C PHE A 32 2.08 -9.17 16.61
N ALA A 33 1.47 -10.04 17.41
CA ALA A 33 1.61 -10.02 18.86
C ALA A 33 2.85 -10.85 19.27
N LEU A 34 3.85 -10.20 19.86
CA LEU A 34 5.06 -10.83 20.38
C LEU A 34 5.11 -10.67 21.91
N PRO A 35 5.89 -11.50 22.63
CA PRO A 35 6.05 -11.36 24.09
C PRO A 35 6.55 -9.97 24.51
N GLU A 36 7.40 -9.35 23.69
CA GLU A 36 7.96 -8.01 23.94
C GLU A 36 7.05 -6.87 23.47
N GLY A 37 5.81 -7.18 23.06
CA GLY A 37 4.82 -6.23 22.58
C GLY A 37 4.48 -6.41 21.10
N LYS A 38 3.77 -5.44 20.54
CA LYS A 38 3.25 -5.51 19.16
C LYS A 38 4.32 -5.17 18.14
N LEU A 39 4.19 -5.75 16.94
CA LEU A 39 5.01 -5.46 15.77
C LEU A 39 4.10 -5.29 14.56
N TYR A 40 4.38 -4.30 13.73
CA TYR A 40 3.56 -3.95 12.56
C TYR A 40 4.40 -4.05 11.31
N LEU A 41 4.00 -4.93 10.40
CA LEU A 41 4.58 -5.05 9.07
C LEU A 41 3.68 -4.31 8.09
N SER A 42 4.27 -3.45 7.27
CA SER A 42 3.59 -2.84 6.13
C SER A 42 4.33 -3.22 4.86
N PRO A 43 3.86 -4.24 4.11
CA PRO A 43 4.42 -4.62 2.84
C PRO A 43 3.79 -3.82 1.68
N VAL A 44 4.51 -3.74 0.57
CA VAL A 44 3.97 -3.38 -0.75
C VAL A 44 4.02 -4.61 -1.62
N LEU A 45 2.89 -4.96 -2.22
CA LEU A 45 2.74 -6.08 -3.12
C LEU A 45 2.58 -5.58 -4.56
N ASP A 46 3.27 -6.22 -5.50
CA ASP A 46 2.98 -6.06 -6.92
C ASP A 46 1.79 -6.95 -7.32
N GLY A 47 0.74 -6.33 -7.86
CA GLY A 47 -0.48 -6.99 -8.29
C GLY A 47 -0.33 -7.91 -9.49
N TYR A 48 0.83 -7.91 -10.15
CA TYR A 48 1.12 -8.79 -11.29
C TYR A 48 1.50 -10.21 -10.86
N ASN A 49 2.41 -10.32 -9.89
CA ASN A 49 2.97 -11.61 -9.45
C ASN A 49 2.81 -11.86 -7.94
N SER A 50 2.14 -10.96 -7.21
CA SER A 50 1.99 -10.99 -5.74
C SER A 50 3.32 -10.95 -4.98
N GLU A 51 4.40 -10.46 -5.60
CA GLU A 51 5.69 -10.31 -4.95
C GLU A 51 5.70 -9.12 -3.99
N ILE A 52 6.34 -9.28 -2.84
CA ILE A 52 6.59 -8.18 -1.91
C ILE A 52 7.78 -7.38 -2.43
N ILE A 53 7.52 -6.21 -3.03
CA ILE A 53 8.55 -5.35 -3.62
C ILE A 53 9.27 -4.49 -2.58
N ASN A 54 8.62 -4.20 -1.45
CA ASN A 54 9.23 -3.50 -0.32
C ASN A 54 8.42 -3.74 0.96
N TYR A 55 9.00 -3.44 2.12
CA TYR A 55 8.28 -3.48 3.39
C TYR A 55 8.93 -2.58 4.45
N THR A 56 8.14 -2.23 5.46
CA THR A 56 8.66 -1.64 6.70
C THR A 56 8.12 -2.38 7.91
N ILE A 57 8.91 -2.37 8.99
CA ILE A 57 8.55 -2.96 10.27
C ILE A 57 8.66 -1.88 11.35
N SER A 58 7.69 -1.82 12.25
CA SER A 58 7.63 -0.86 13.36
C SER A 58 7.01 -1.48 14.60
N ARG A 59 7.31 -0.93 15.78
CA ARG A 59 6.61 -1.27 17.03
C ARG A 59 5.32 -0.47 17.25
N SER A 60 5.03 0.49 16.37
CA SER A 60 3.82 1.32 16.40
C SER A 60 3.22 1.48 14.99
N PRO A 61 1.89 1.37 14.81
CA PRO A 61 1.23 1.57 13.53
C PRO A 61 0.93 3.07 13.38
N ASN A 62 1.82 3.81 12.74
CA ASN A 62 1.62 5.24 12.55
C ASN A 62 1.76 5.64 11.07
N LEU A 63 1.19 6.79 10.72
CA LEU A 63 1.27 7.34 9.37
C LEU A 63 2.71 7.53 8.91
N ASN A 64 3.64 7.81 9.83
CA ASN A 64 5.05 7.96 9.48
C ASN A 64 5.63 6.67 8.91
N GLN A 65 5.28 5.51 9.48
CA GLN A 65 5.72 4.21 8.94
C GLN A 65 5.24 4.03 7.51
N ILE A 66 3.96 4.30 7.24
CA ILE A 66 3.36 4.15 5.91
C ILE A 66 4.01 5.13 4.92
N ASN A 67 4.17 6.40 5.32
CA ASN A 67 4.81 7.41 4.47
C ASN A 67 6.26 7.03 4.14
N THR A 68 7.05 6.63 5.15
CA THR A 68 8.43 6.17 4.93
C THR A 68 8.49 4.96 4.01
N MET A 69 7.55 4.03 4.15
CA MET A 69 7.45 2.86 3.27
C MET A 69 7.17 3.30 1.82
N LEU A 70 6.20 4.17 1.61
CA LEU A 70 5.82 4.67 0.29
C LEU A 70 6.95 5.46 -0.35
N GLU A 71 7.60 6.37 0.37
CA GLU A 71 8.76 7.13 -0.10
C GLU A 71 9.93 6.23 -0.52
N ARG A 72 10.15 5.12 0.20
CA ARG A 72 11.21 4.15 -0.14
C ARG A 72 10.85 3.30 -1.35
N THR A 73 9.57 3.01 -1.55
CA THR A 73 9.10 2.13 -2.63
C THR A 73 8.90 2.89 -3.93
N PHE A 74 8.44 4.14 -3.82
CA PHE A 74 8.07 5.03 -4.91
C PHE A 74 8.81 6.37 -4.77
N PRO A 75 10.16 6.39 -4.91
CA PRO A 75 10.96 7.61 -4.72
C PRO A 75 10.74 8.67 -5.80
N ASP A 76 10.24 8.28 -6.97
CA ASP A 76 9.95 9.21 -8.06
C ASP A 76 8.63 9.95 -7.82
N LYS A 77 8.55 11.16 -8.36
CA LYS A 77 7.36 12.00 -8.19
C LYS A 77 6.13 11.48 -8.96
N TYR A 78 6.35 10.67 -10.00
CA TYR A 78 5.31 10.19 -10.90
C TYR A 78 5.61 8.77 -11.40
N TYR A 79 4.59 7.92 -11.38
CA TYR A 79 4.61 6.56 -11.91
C TYR A 79 3.48 6.42 -12.92
N ASP A 80 3.78 6.58 -14.21
CA ASP A 80 2.76 6.57 -15.26
C ASP A 80 2.13 5.18 -15.39
N GLY A 81 0.80 5.13 -15.34
CA GLY A 81 0.03 3.88 -15.38
C GLY A 81 0.03 3.04 -14.09
N THR A 82 0.72 3.46 -13.03
CA THR A 82 0.67 2.78 -11.72
C THR A 82 -0.54 3.23 -10.92
N ILE A 83 -1.33 2.27 -10.45
CA ILE A 83 -2.37 2.48 -9.44
C ILE A 83 -1.80 2.02 -8.09
N LEU A 84 -1.83 2.90 -7.10
CA LEU A 84 -1.40 2.65 -5.72
C LEU A 84 -2.58 2.87 -4.76
#